data_AF-A0A2G9RCV9-F1
#
_entry.id   AF-A0A2G9RCV9-F1
#
_cell.length_a   1.000
_cell.length_b   1.000
_cell.length_c   1.000
_cell.angle_alpha   90.00
_cell.angle_beta   90.00
_cell.angle_gamma   90.00
#
_symmetry.space_group_name_H-M   'P 1'
#
loop_
_entity.id
_entity.type
_entity.pdbx_description
1 polymer ?
#
loop_
_entity_poly.entity_id
_entity_poly.type
_entity_poly.pdbx_seq_one_letter_code
_entity_poly.pdbx_strand_id
1 'polypeptide(L)'
;FPKPYGFAVDVGCGTGQNTRTLSPYFKKVLGIDISEAQIEEAKKATGSPNVTYRSACYFCAEQHKPLHILLALDQVAHPHTAQSIKSCVEKCLKEWDIPKRKIVTVLTDNGSNLVAAFKQTAAAEEQPSSSEEDSPMTESDSDFKIDDLRYQQIDIDQKPCVVHTLQLVVQMVQKEAGVKGILDKTRSIVDLFRKSIIATQATGALWPYSFKLLPHTLIKYIQHDCKTESVCQIANNMGWDSLLPSEWQKLTSLHDLVLLLQNLSKPSRVTPCPCPL
;
A
#
# COMPACT_ATOMS: atom_id res chain seq x y z
N PHE A 1 13.48 -19.50 -29.38
CA PHE A 1 12.01 -19.61 -29.28
C PHE A 1 11.35 -18.50 -30.08
N PRO A 2 10.46 -18.81 -31.04
CA PRO A 2 9.73 -17.78 -31.77
C PRO A 2 8.75 -17.06 -30.84
N LYS A 3 8.80 -15.73 -30.84
CA LYS A 3 7.82 -14.86 -30.18
C LYS A 3 6.52 -14.81 -31.02
N PRO A 4 5.36 -14.57 -30.42
CA PRO A 4 5.15 -14.33 -28.98
C PRO A 4 5.19 -15.61 -28.14
N TYR A 5 5.78 -15.51 -26.95
CA TYR A 5 5.81 -16.54 -25.91
C TYR A 5 4.38 -16.87 -25.41
N GLY A 6 4.20 -17.95 -24.66
CA GLY A 6 2.88 -18.44 -24.22
C GLY A 6 2.11 -17.46 -23.32
N PHE A 7 2.25 -17.61 -22.01
CA PHE A 7 1.49 -16.85 -21.01
C PHE A 7 2.45 -16.19 -20.02
N ALA A 8 2.21 -14.92 -19.71
CA ALA A 8 2.94 -14.16 -18.68
C ALA A 8 2.00 -13.74 -17.56
N VAL A 9 2.54 -13.73 -16.34
CA VAL A 9 1.88 -13.18 -15.15
C VAL A 9 2.78 -12.11 -14.54
N ASP A 10 2.21 -10.93 -14.30
CA ASP A 10 2.86 -9.80 -13.64
C ASP A 10 2.23 -9.64 -12.25
N VAL A 11 2.99 -9.96 -11.19
CA VAL A 11 2.50 -10.00 -9.80
C VAL A 11 2.85 -8.70 -9.08
N GLY A 12 1.84 -8.03 -8.52
CA GLY A 12 2.00 -6.66 -8.01
C GLY A 12 1.99 -5.64 -9.15
N CYS A 13 1.10 -5.83 -10.13
CA CYS A 13 1.12 -5.07 -11.38
C CYS A 13 0.76 -3.59 -11.22
N GLY A 14 0.19 -3.19 -10.09
CA GLY A 14 -0.32 -1.83 -9.86
C GLY A 14 -1.29 -1.40 -10.96
N THR A 15 -1.12 -0.18 -11.47
CA THR A 15 -1.89 0.39 -12.60
C THR A 15 -1.59 -0.25 -13.98
N GLY A 16 -0.81 -1.32 -14.03
CA GLY A 16 -0.58 -2.14 -15.22
C GLY A 16 0.37 -1.53 -16.26
N GLN A 17 1.14 -0.49 -15.92
CA GLN A 17 2.06 0.17 -16.86
C GLN A 17 3.09 -0.81 -17.42
N ASN A 18 3.73 -1.60 -16.55
CA ASN A 18 4.71 -2.62 -16.96
C ASN A 18 4.04 -3.80 -17.65
N THR A 19 2.86 -4.22 -17.17
CA THR A 19 2.08 -5.31 -17.76
C THR A 19 1.78 -5.07 -19.25
N ARG A 20 1.44 -3.83 -19.64
CA ARG A 20 1.21 -3.47 -21.05
C ARG A 20 2.46 -3.58 -21.90
N THR A 21 3.64 -3.25 -21.36
CA THR A 21 4.92 -3.39 -22.06
C THR A 21 5.24 -4.85 -22.40
N LEU A 22 4.68 -5.82 -21.66
CA LEU A 22 4.81 -7.25 -21.96
C LEU A 22 3.93 -7.72 -23.14
N SER A 23 2.89 -6.95 -23.48
CA SER A 23 1.89 -7.28 -24.50
C SER A 23 2.47 -7.75 -25.85
N PRO A 24 3.54 -7.15 -26.43
CA PRO A 24 4.07 -7.57 -27.72
C PRO A 24 4.84 -8.90 -27.68
N TYR A 25 5.24 -9.35 -26.49
CA TYR A 25 6.12 -10.49 -26.32
C TYR A 25 5.39 -11.80 -25.98
N PHE A 26 4.12 -11.74 -25.55
CA PHE A 26 3.36 -12.89 -25.07
C PHE A 26 1.98 -12.99 -25.72
N LYS A 27 1.49 -14.22 -25.96
CA LYS A 27 0.15 -14.48 -26.51
C LYS A 27 -0.93 -14.02 -25.53
N LYS A 28 -0.65 -14.06 -24.22
CA LYS A 28 -1.53 -13.58 -23.16
C LYS A 28 -0.72 -13.09 -21.97
N VAL A 29 -1.14 -11.97 -21.39
CA VAL A 29 -0.56 -11.39 -20.17
C VAL A 29 -1.65 -11.19 -19.13
N LEU A 30 -1.39 -11.59 -17.90
CA LEU A 30 -2.26 -11.35 -16.75
C LEU A 30 -1.52 -10.49 -15.72
N GLY A 31 -2.00 -9.28 -15.45
CA GLY A 31 -1.58 -8.50 -14.29
C GLY A 31 -2.42 -8.88 -13.08
N ILE A 32 -1.78 -9.14 -11.94
CA ILE A 32 -2.45 -9.31 -10.65
C ILE A 32 -1.93 -8.34 -9.62
N ASP A 33 -2.83 -7.83 -8.79
CA ASP A 33 -2.53 -6.95 -7.67
C ASP A 33 -3.52 -7.24 -6.53
N ILE A 34 -3.09 -7.07 -5.29
CA ILE A 34 -3.98 -7.23 -4.13
C ILE A 34 -5.00 -6.08 -4.04
N SER A 35 -4.67 -4.92 -4.61
CA SER A 35 -5.51 -3.72 -4.60
C SER A 35 -6.50 -3.70 -5.75
N GLU A 36 -7.78 -3.86 -5.45
CA GLU A 36 -8.87 -3.74 -6.44
C GLU A 36 -8.85 -2.37 -7.16
N ALA A 37 -8.48 -1.30 -6.45
CA ALA A 37 -8.30 0.04 -7.00
C ALA A 37 -7.31 0.09 -8.16
N GLN A 38 -6.14 -0.54 -7.94
CA GLN A 38 -5.06 -0.56 -8.91
C GLN A 38 -5.51 -1.34 -10.15
N ILE A 39 -6.26 -2.43 -9.95
CA ILE A 39 -6.84 -3.22 -11.03
C ILE A 39 -7.94 -2.46 -11.78
N GLU A 40 -8.80 -1.70 -11.09
CA GLU A 40 -9.79 -0.82 -11.74
C GLU A 40 -9.11 0.23 -12.61
N GLU A 41 -8.06 0.88 -12.09
CA GLU A 41 -7.27 1.84 -12.86
C GLU A 41 -6.56 1.18 -14.04
N ALA A 42 -5.95 0.01 -13.84
CA ALA A 42 -5.30 -0.75 -14.91
C ALA A 42 -6.28 -1.13 -16.03
N LYS A 43 -7.53 -1.45 -15.69
CA LYS A 43 -8.59 -1.76 -16.66
C LYS A 43 -9.07 -0.55 -17.47
N LYS A 44 -8.89 0.68 -16.97
CA LYS A 44 -9.22 1.90 -17.73
C LYS A 44 -8.25 2.14 -18.89
N ALA A 45 -7.01 1.66 -18.76
CA ALA A 45 -6.02 1.77 -19.82
C ALA A 45 -6.41 0.88 -21.01
N THR A 46 -6.86 1.51 -22.11
CA THR A 46 -7.16 0.83 -23.37
C THR A 46 -5.87 0.65 -24.18
N GLY A 47 -5.78 -0.44 -24.97
CA GLY A 47 -4.68 -0.59 -25.96
C GLY A 47 -4.00 -1.95 -26.07
N SER A 48 -4.34 -2.95 -25.24
CA SER A 48 -3.70 -4.27 -25.31
C SER A 48 -4.73 -5.41 -25.17
N PRO A 49 -5.25 -5.97 -26.27
CA PRO A 49 -6.36 -6.94 -26.23
C PRO A 49 -5.97 -8.29 -25.61
N ASN A 50 -4.68 -8.60 -25.53
CA ASN A 50 -4.14 -9.80 -24.90
C ASN A 50 -3.72 -9.59 -23.43
N VAL A 51 -4.02 -8.43 -22.84
CA VAL A 51 -3.73 -8.13 -21.43
C VAL A 51 -5.02 -8.16 -20.62
N THR A 52 -4.99 -8.84 -19.48
CA THR A 52 -6.11 -8.90 -18.53
C THR A 52 -5.62 -8.58 -17.12
N TYR A 53 -6.50 -8.06 -16.26
CA TYR A 53 -6.17 -7.69 -14.89
C TYR A 53 -7.13 -8.30 -13.88
N ARG A 54 -6.63 -8.82 -12.77
CA ARG A 54 -7.43 -9.45 -11.71
C ARG A 54 -6.91 -9.10 -10.31
N SER A 55 -7.82 -8.90 -9.36
CA SER A 55 -7.46 -8.78 -7.96
C SER A 55 -7.10 -10.16 -7.39
N ALA A 56 -5.90 -10.30 -6.84
CA ALA A 56 -5.40 -11.50 -6.17
C ALA A 56 -4.11 -11.20 -5.40
N CYS A 57 -3.88 -11.89 -4.27
CA CYS A 57 -2.62 -11.78 -3.55
C CYS A 57 -1.52 -12.71 -4.11
N TYR A 58 -1.88 -13.76 -4.86
CA TYR A 58 -0.90 -14.59 -5.58
C TYR A 58 -1.52 -15.33 -6.79
N PHE A 59 -0.67 -15.93 -7.62
CA PHE A 59 -1.08 -16.80 -8.71
C PHE A 59 -0.69 -18.26 -8.43
N CYS A 60 -1.66 -19.17 -8.40
CA CYS A 60 -1.39 -20.60 -8.29
C CYS A 60 -1.03 -21.16 -9.68
N ALA A 61 0.24 -21.54 -9.86
CA ALA A 61 0.72 -22.08 -11.13
C ALA A 61 0.04 -23.42 -11.48
N GLU A 62 -0.12 -24.31 -10.50
CA GLU A 62 -0.75 -25.64 -10.67
C GLU A 62 -2.22 -25.53 -11.12
N GLN A 63 -2.99 -24.68 -10.45
CA GLN A 63 -4.40 -24.47 -10.76
C GLN A 63 -4.60 -23.44 -11.88
N HIS A 64 -3.49 -22.87 -12.38
CA HIS A 64 -3.43 -21.85 -13.41
C HIS A 64 -4.41 -20.68 -13.19
N LYS A 65 -4.57 -20.28 -11.93
CA LYS A 65 -5.58 -19.29 -11.51
C LYS A 65 -5.07 -18.35 -10.40
N PRO A 66 -5.49 -17.08 -10.42
CA PRO A 66 -5.20 -16.13 -9.36
C PRO A 66 -6.09 -16.38 -8.15
N LEU A 67 -5.53 -16.24 -6.94
CA LEU A 67 -6.20 -16.57 -5.69
C LEU A 67 -5.89 -15.55 -4.59
N HIS A 68 -6.83 -15.43 -3.65
CA HIS A 68 -6.63 -14.81 -2.35
C HIS A 68 -6.54 -15.90 -1.29
N ILE A 69 -5.44 -15.97 -0.56
CA ILE A 69 -5.31 -16.84 0.60
C ILE A 69 -4.84 -16.01 1.79
N LEU A 70 -5.63 -16.07 2.86
CA LEU A 70 -5.26 -15.61 4.19
C LEU A 70 -4.79 -16.83 4.98
N LEU A 71 -3.51 -16.86 5.36
CA LEU A 71 -2.95 -17.99 6.11
C LEU A 71 -3.30 -17.93 7.59
N ALA A 72 -3.27 -16.74 8.20
CA ALA A 72 -3.61 -16.55 9.60
C ALA A 72 -4.14 -15.13 9.87
N LEU A 73 -4.99 -15.02 10.88
CA LEU A 73 -5.42 -13.76 11.48
C LEU A 73 -5.32 -13.90 12.99
N ASP A 74 -4.26 -13.35 13.56
CA ASP A 74 -3.98 -13.44 15.00
C ASP A 74 -4.15 -12.08 15.68
N GLN A 75 -4.78 -12.08 16.85
CA GLN A 75 -4.72 -10.95 17.77
C GLN A 75 -3.43 -11.02 18.58
N VAL A 76 -2.52 -10.07 18.36
CA VAL A 76 -1.31 -9.93 19.18
C VAL A 76 -1.67 -9.12 20.43
N ALA A 77 -1.47 -9.66 21.63
CA ALA A 77 -1.69 -8.90 22.86
C ALA A 77 -0.60 -7.82 23.04
N HIS A 78 -0.92 -6.73 23.75
CA HIS A 78 0.11 -5.76 24.14
C HIS A 78 1.05 -6.39 25.18
N PRO A 79 2.37 -6.11 25.11
CA PRO A 79 3.04 -5.24 24.14
C PRO A 79 3.38 -5.96 22.81
N HIS A 80 3.19 -5.25 21.70
CA HIS A 80 3.47 -5.75 20.34
C HIS A 80 4.99 -5.79 20.01
N THR A 81 5.75 -6.58 20.74
CA THR A 81 7.21 -6.72 20.56
C THR A 81 7.57 -7.43 19.26
N ALA A 82 8.79 -7.20 18.77
CA ALA A 82 9.34 -7.92 17.62
C ALA A 82 9.25 -9.44 17.79
N GLN A 83 9.57 -9.95 18.99
CA GLN A 83 9.50 -11.38 19.29
C GLN A 83 8.08 -11.91 19.21
N SER A 84 7.09 -11.22 19.81
CA SER A 84 5.69 -11.66 19.74
C SER A 84 5.17 -11.74 18.31
N ILE A 85 5.55 -10.78 17.46
CA ILE A 85 5.18 -10.73 16.05
C ILE A 85 5.84 -11.90 15.30
N LYS A 86 7.14 -12.11 15.51
CA LYS A 86 7.89 -13.22 14.90
C LYS A 86 7.28 -14.57 15.27
N SER A 87 6.93 -14.77 16.55
CA SER A 87 6.32 -16.01 17.04
C SER A 87 4.95 -16.29 16.42
N CYS A 88 4.11 -15.27 16.18
CA CYS A 88 2.85 -15.45 15.46
C CYS A 88 3.09 -15.94 14.01
N VAL A 89 4.06 -15.34 13.31
CA VAL A 89 4.39 -15.78 11.94
C VAL A 89 4.98 -17.18 11.93
N GLU A 90 5.91 -17.50 12.82
CA GLU A 90 6.50 -18.85 12.90
C GLU A 90 5.45 -19.91 13.25
N LYS A 91 4.49 -19.60 14.12
CA LYS A 91 3.35 -20.46 14.40
C LYS A 91 2.52 -20.72 13.14
N CYS A 92 2.16 -19.67 12.41
CA CYS A 92 1.44 -19.79 11.14
C CYS A 92 2.21 -20.64 10.12
N LEU A 93 3.51 -20.42 9.96
CA LEU A 93 4.34 -21.21 9.03
C LEU A 93 4.36 -22.69 9.42
N LYS A 94 4.43 -22.99 10.73
CA LYS A 94 4.40 -24.36 11.24
C LYS A 94 3.04 -25.03 11.03
N GLU A 95 1.95 -24.32 11.27
CA GLU A 95 0.58 -24.85 11.10
C GLU A 95 0.27 -25.23 9.64
N TRP A 96 0.82 -24.47 8.70
CA TRP A 96 0.66 -24.72 7.26
C TRP A 96 1.78 -25.56 6.64
N ASP A 97 2.72 -26.05 7.45
CA ASP A 97 3.91 -26.78 7.00
C ASP A 97 4.67 -26.07 5.86
N ILE A 98 4.87 -24.75 6.02
CA ILE A 98 5.57 -23.90 5.06
C ILE A 98 7.04 -23.78 5.50
N PRO A 99 8.00 -24.41 4.82
CA PRO A 99 9.41 -24.28 5.15
C PRO A 99 9.89 -22.84 4.95
N LYS A 100 10.67 -22.30 5.89
CA LYS A 100 11.25 -20.93 5.79
C LYS A 100 11.98 -20.69 4.45
N ARG A 101 12.67 -21.71 3.90
CA ARG A 101 13.36 -21.66 2.60
C ARG A 101 12.45 -21.34 1.39
N LYS A 102 11.13 -21.57 1.51
CA LYS A 102 10.16 -21.21 0.46
C LYS A 102 9.72 -19.74 0.54
N ILE A 103 10.14 -19.01 1.56
CA ILE A 103 9.80 -17.60 1.77
C ILE A 103 10.92 -16.74 1.20
N VAL A 104 10.68 -16.16 0.02
CA VAL A 104 11.67 -15.33 -0.68
C VAL A 104 11.70 -13.90 -0.12
N THR A 105 10.57 -13.37 0.33
CA THR A 105 10.46 -11.97 0.78
C THR A 105 9.31 -11.81 1.77
N VAL A 106 9.52 -10.97 2.78
CA VAL A 106 8.49 -10.55 3.74
C VAL A 106 8.22 -9.05 3.54
N LEU A 107 6.96 -8.70 3.25
CA LEU A 107 6.51 -7.32 3.08
C LEU A 107 5.77 -6.86 4.32
N THR A 108 6.31 -5.87 5.04
CA THR A 108 5.73 -5.31 6.27
C THR A 108 5.78 -3.79 6.27
N ASP A 109 5.01 -3.15 7.16
CA ASP A 109 5.18 -1.72 7.41
C ASP A 109 6.54 -1.40 8.07
N ASN A 110 6.87 -0.11 8.17
CA ASN A 110 8.14 0.35 8.77
C ASN A 110 8.07 0.51 10.30
N GLY A 111 7.07 -0.07 10.95
CA GLY A 111 6.96 -0.10 12.40
C GLY A 111 8.21 -0.76 12.99
N SER A 112 8.80 -0.12 14.01
CA SER A 112 10.08 -0.54 14.58
C SER A 112 10.10 -2.00 15.01
N ASN A 113 9.00 -2.49 15.58
CA ASN A 113 8.86 -3.89 16.02
C ASN A 113 8.64 -4.85 14.84
N LEU A 114 7.94 -4.46 13.78
CA LEU A 114 7.79 -5.27 12.57
C LEU A 114 9.13 -5.40 11.84
N VAL A 115 9.84 -4.29 11.70
CA VAL A 115 11.18 -4.26 11.13
C VAL A 115 12.14 -5.12 11.96
N ALA A 116 12.13 -4.98 13.29
CA ALA A 116 13.00 -5.77 14.16
C ALA A 116 12.64 -7.28 14.17
N ALA A 117 11.38 -7.66 13.92
CA ALA A 117 10.96 -9.06 13.87
C ALA A 117 11.57 -9.83 12.69
N PHE A 118 11.81 -9.14 11.56
CA PHE A 118 12.25 -9.73 10.30
C PHE A 118 13.61 -9.22 9.82
N LYS A 119 14.25 -8.27 10.53
CA LYS A 119 15.66 -7.95 10.35
C LYS A 119 16.51 -9.08 10.93
N GLN A 120 17.52 -9.50 10.16
CA GLN A 120 18.50 -10.46 10.63
C GLN A 120 19.22 -9.95 11.89
N THR A 121 19.28 -10.78 12.92
CA THR A 121 20.36 -10.77 13.91
C THR A 121 21.35 -11.82 13.41
N ALA A 122 22.54 -11.42 13.01
CA ALA A 122 23.59 -12.31 12.48
C ALA A 122 24.22 -13.25 13.53
N ALA A 123 23.47 -13.63 14.57
CA ALA A 123 23.95 -14.49 15.63
C ALA A 123 22.79 -15.29 16.21
N ALA A 124 23.02 -16.60 16.36
CA ALA A 124 22.19 -17.59 17.06
C ALA A 124 21.11 -18.32 16.24
N GLU A 125 21.54 -19.12 15.27
CA GLU A 125 21.03 -20.50 15.12
C GLU A 125 22.24 -21.41 14.83
N GLU A 126 23.14 -21.56 15.82
CA GLU A 126 24.12 -22.66 15.81
C GLU A 126 23.38 -23.98 16.06
N GLN A 127 23.48 -24.89 15.08
CA GLN A 127 23.19 -26.31 15.21
C GLN A 127 24.14 -26.95 16.25
N PRO A 128 23.68 -27.90 17.08
CA PRO A 128 24.55 -28.95 17.57
C PRO A 128 24.40 -30.23 16.75
N SER A 129 25.57 -30.68 16.29
CA SER A 129 25.98 -31.94 15.68
C SER A 129 25.48 -33.24 16.32
N SER A 130 25.29 -34.28 15.50
CA SER A 130 25.76 -35.69 15.65
C SER A 130 24.96 -36.57 14.68
N SER A 131 25.42 -37.62 13.99
CA SER A 131 26.68 -38.36 13.82
C SER A 131 26.41 -39.33 12.64
N GLU A 132 27.47 -39.84 12.02
CA GLU A 132 27.49 -40.68 10.80
C GLU A 132 26.68 -42.00 10.90
N GLU A 133 26.18 -42.50 9.76
CA GLU A 133 26.55 -43.82 9.19
C GLU A 133 25.81 -44.18 7.86
N ASP A 134 26.64 -44.52 6.86
CA ASP A 134 26.58 -45.52 5.78
C ASP A 134 25.38 -45.73 4.81
N SER A 135 25.71 -45.96 3.53
CA SER A 135 24.82 -46.23 2.36
C SER A 135 24.64 -47.75 2.11
N PRO A 136 23.63 -48.26 1.36
CA PRO A 136 23.71 -48.32 -0.12
C PRO A 136 22.39 -48.34 -0.95
N MET A 137 22.56 -47.94 -2.22
CA MET A 137 21.75 -48.07 -3.45
C MET A 137 20.45 -48.92 -3.48
N THR A 138 19.36 -48.33 -4.00
CA THR A 138 18.33 -49.02 -4.82
C THR A 138 17.62 -48.05 -5.79
N GLU A 139 17.18 -48.60 -6.92
CA GLU A 139 16.84 -47.97 -8.20
C GLU A 139 15.51 -47.20 -8.28
N SER A 140 15.48 -46.29 -9.27
CA SER A 140 14.36 -45.86 -10.13
C SER A 140 12.98 -45.62 -9.52
N ASP A 141 12.53 -44.37 -9.54
CA ASP A 141 11.32 -44.06 -10.31
C ASP A 141 11.30 -42.61 -10.79
N SER A 142 10.84 -42.46 -12.02
CA SER A 142 10.73 -41.21 -12.75
C SER A 142 9.68 -40.31 -12.11
N ASP A 143 10.12 -39.26 -11.44
CA ASP A 143 9.26 -38.17 -11.00
C ASP A 143 9.82 -36.84 -11.50
N PHE A 144 8.93 -35.98 -12.00
CA PHE A 144 9.28 -34.71 -12.63
C PHE A 144 9.95 -33.79 -11.61
N LYS A 145 11.29 -33.86 -11.51
CA LYS A 145 12.11 -32.91 -10.74
C LYS A 145 12.04 -31.53 -11.40
N ILE A 146 11.02 -30.75 -11.04
CA ILE A 146 11.01 -29.30 -11.24
C ILE A 146 12.06 -28.74 -10.28
N ASP A 147 13.30 -28.66 -10.77
CA ASP A 147 14.34 -27.67 -10.45
C ASP A 147 14.23 -26.96 -9.08
N ASP A 148 14.28 -27.75 -8.00
CA ASP A 148 14.32 -27.31 -6.59
C ASP A 148 15.72 -26.79 -6.18
N LEU A 149 16.67 -26.80 -7.12
CA LEU A 149 18.06 -26.37 -6.92
C LEU A 149 18.26 -24.85 -7.00
N ARG A 150 17.22 -24.07 -7.35
CA ARG A 150 17.31 -22.59 -7.45
C ARG A 150 17.03 -21.84 -6.15
N TYR A 151 16.63 -22.54 -5.09
CA TYR A 151 16.34 -21.97 -3.77
C TYR A 151 17.41 -22.36 -2.74
N GLN A 152 18.68 -22.36 -3.15
CA GLN A 152 19.79 -22.45 -2.21
C GLN A 152 19.77 -21.20 -1.31
N GLN A 153 19.39 -21.41 -0.05
CA GLN A 153 19.50 -20.50 1.09
C GLN A 153 19.27 -19.01 0.75
N ILE A 154 18.06 -18.69 0.26
CA ILE A 154 17.62 -17.31 0.14
C ILE A 154 17.24 -16.84 1.54
N ASP A 155 18.08 -16.00 2.12
CA ASP A 155 17.74 -15.27 3.33
C ASP A 155 16.41 -14.55 3.17
N ILE A 156 15.56 -14.60 4.20
CA ILE A 156 14.28 -13.89 4.20
C ILE A 156 14.57 -12.38 4.14
N ASP A 157 14.42 -11.79 2.95
CA ASP A 157 14.58 -10.36 2.72
C ASP A 157 13.31 -9.63 3.17
N GLN A 158 13.42 -8.77 4.19
CA GLN A 158 12.34 -7.89 4.58
C GLN A 158 12.34 -6.66 3.68
N LYS A 159 11.23 -6.43 2.98
CA LYS A 159 11.04 -5.24 2.15
C LYS A 159 10.02 -4.30 2.78
N PRO A 160 10.32 -2.99 2.86
CA PRO A 160 9.38 -2.01 3.39
C PRO A 160 8.17 -1.89 2.48
N CYS A 161 6.99 -1.75 3.08
CA CYS A 161 5.76 -1.49 2.33
C CYS A 161 5.85 -0.13 1.62
N VAL A 162 5.73 -0.14 0.30
CA VAL A 162 5.75 1.08 -0.54
C VAL A 162 4.63 2.04 -0.13
N VAL A 163 3.42 1.50 0.12
CA VAL A 163 2.26 2.29 0.57
C VAL A 163 2.54 3.03 1.87
N HIS A 164 3.11 2.33 2.86
CA HIS A 164 3.48 2.94 4.13
C HIS A 164 4.60 3.98 3.97
N THR A 165 5.59 3.68 3.12
CA THR A 165 6.69 4.61 2.82
C THR A 165 6.19 5.91 2.19
N LEU A 166 5.26 5.82 1.22
CA LEU A 166 4.61 7.01 0.64
C LEU A 166 3.82 7.79 1.70
N GLN A 167 3.14 7.09 2.62
CA GLN A 167 2.41 7.73 3.72
C GLN A 167 3.35 8.49 4.67
N LEU A 168 4.54 7.95 4.95
CA LEU A 168 5.57 8.63 5.75
C LEU A 168 6.08 9.89 5.04
N VAL A 169 6.32 9.82 3.72
CA VAL A 169 6.72 10.99 2.92
C VAL A 169 5.66 12.10 3.00
N VAL A 170 4.38 11.76 2.87
CA VAL A 170 3.28 12.73 3.04
C VAL A 170 3.32 13.39 4.43
N GLN A 171 3.57 12.62 5.49
CA GLN A 171 3.69 13.16 6.85
C GLN A 171 4.91 14.07 7.01
N MET A 172 6.04 13.75 6.35
CA MET A 172 7.24 14.61 6.38
C MET A 172 6.98 15.95 5.69
N VAL A 173 6.35 15.95 4.52
CA VAL A 173 5.97 17.17 3.79
C VAL A 173 5.04 18.04 4.64
N GLN A 174 4.09 17.43 5.36
CA GLN A 174 3.17 18.15 6.25
C GLN A 174 3.86 18.79 7.47
N LYS A 175 5.04 18.32 7.86
CA LYS A 175 5.82 18.86 8.99
C LYS A 175 6.79 19.97 8.59
N GLU A 176 7.04 20.15 7.29
CA GLU A 176 7.87 21.24 6.78
C GLU A 176 7.29 22.60 7.23
N ALA A 177 8.12 23.53 7.67
CA ALA A 177 7.68 24.74 8.37
C ALA A 177 6.76 25.63 7.52
N GLY A 178 7.08 25.79 6.23
CA GLY A 178 6.25 26.54 5.27
C GLY A 178 4.90 25.88 5.04
N VAL A 179 4.88 24.57 4.80
CA VAL A 179 3.64 23.79 4.62
C VAL A 179 2.79 23.80 5.88
N LYS A 180 3.41 23.54 7.04
CA LYS A 180 2.73 23.54 8.34
C LYS A 180 2.10 24.89 8.64
N GLY A 181 2.82 25.99 8.40
CA GLY A 181 2.30 27.34 8.61
C GLY A 181 1.06 27.63 7.76
N ILE A 182 1.08 27.24 6.48
CA ILE A 182 -0.08 27.39 5.58
C ILE A 182 -1.26 26.53 6.06
N LEU A 183 -1.02 25.28 6.48
CA LEU A 183 -2.06 24.40 7.00
C LEU A 183 -2.68 24.93 8.30
N ASP A 184 -1.86 25.47 9.20
CA ASP A 184 -2.33 26.07 10.46
C ASP A 184 -3.17 27.33 10.20
N LYS A 185 -2.73 28.20 9.27
CA LYS A 185 -3.49 29.37 8.81
C LYS A 185 -4.83 28.96 8.19
N THR A 186 -4.82 27.92 7.37
CA THR A 186 -6.03 27.34 6.75
C THR A 186 -7.02 26.82 7.80
N ARG A 187 -6.53 26.11 8.84
CA ARG A 187 -7.36 25.63 9.95
C ARG A 187 -7.97 26.80 10.74
N SER A 188 -7.18 27.84 10.99
CA SER A 188 -7.64 29.06 11.66
C SER A 188 -8.82 29.70 10.92
N ILE A 189 -8.71 29.84 9.60
CA ILE A 189 -9.81 30.35 8.75
C ILE A 189 -11.06 29.47 8.91
N VAL A 190 -10.92 28.15 8.84
CA VAL A 190 -12.05 27.23 9.03
C VAL A 190 -12.72 27.39 10.38
N ASP A 191 -11.93 27.56 11.45
CA ASP A 191 -12.48 27.79 12.79
C ASP A 191 -13.15 29.15 12.94
N LEU A 192 -12.64 30.20 12.30
CA LEU A 192 -13.24 31.52 12.31
C LEU A 192 -14.61 31.52 11.62
N PHE A 193 -14.70 30.91 10.43
CA PHE A 193 -15.96 30.79 9.70
C PHE A 193 -16.97 29.92 10.47
N ARG A 194 -16.54 28.77 11.01
CA ARG A 194 -17.40 27.90 11.83
C ARG A 194 -17.97 28.62 13.07
N LYS A 195 -17.19 29.49 13.70
CA LYS A 195 -17.63 30.25 14.89
C LYS A 195 -18.50 31.47 14.53
N SER A 196 -18.50 31.90 13.27
CA SER A 196 -19.25 33.06 12.81
C SER A 196 -20.50 32.66 12.04
N ILE A 197 -21.65 32.92 12.65
CA ILE A 197 -22.96 32.69 12.02
C ILE A 197 -23.10 33.53 10.75
N ILE A 198 -22.62 34.77 10.77
CA ILE A 198 -22.66 35.71 9.63
C ILE A 198 -21.82 35.19 8.46
N ALA A 199 -20.59 34.72 8.73
CA ALA A 199 -19.72 34.19 7.69
C ALA A 199 -20.22 32.84 7.14
N THR A 200 -20.80 32.01 8.01
CA THR A 200 -21.44 30.74 7.63
C THR A 200 -22.64 30.98 6.70
N GLN A 201 -23.51 31.96 7.03
CA GLN A 201 -24.64 32.34 6.19
C GLN A 201 -24.20 32.94 4.85
N ALA A 202 -23.17 33.79 4.85
CA ALA A 202 -22.63 34.43 3.65
C ALA A 202 -21.97 33.43 2.67
N THR A 203 -21.42 32.33 3.18
CA THR A 203 -20.83 31.26 2.35
C THR A 203 -21.84 30.20 1.93
N GLY A 204 -22.97 30.08 2.64
CA GLY A 204 -23.96 29.03 2.41
C GLY A 204 -23.44 27.60 2.67
N ALA A 205 -22.27 27.46 3.31
CA ALA A 205 -21.60 26.19 3.54
C ALA A 205 -21.63 25.79 5.03
N LEU A 206 -21.69 24.49 5.30
CA LEU A 206 -21.65 23.92 6.66
C LEU A 206 -20.22 23.62 7.07
N TRP A 207 -19.60 24.52 7.84
CA TRP A 207 -18.17 24.45 8.18
C TRP A 207 -17.85 23.37 9.24
N PRO A 208 -17.04 22.34 8.91
CA PRO A 208 -16.70 21.27 9.83
C PRO A 208 -15.65 21.70 10.87
N TYR A 209 -15.50 20.90 11.93
CA TYR A 209 -14.41 21.08 12.89
C TYR A 209 -13.06 20.81 12.20
N SER A 210 -12.21 21.85 12.13
CA SER A 210 -10.90 21.84 11.47
C SER A 210 -9.98 20.70 11.95
N PHE A 211 -10.00 20.40 13.26
CA PHE A 211 -9.17 19.38 13.91
C PHE A 211 -9.50 17.94 13.48
N LYS A 212 -10.72 17.69 12.98
CA LYS A 212 -11.14 16.34 12.56
C LYS A 212 -10.79 16.04 11.10
N LEU A 213 -10.31 17.02 10.33
CA LEU A 213 -10.03 16.85 8.91
C LEU A 213 -8.55 16.59 8.64
N LEU A 214 -8.30 15.53 7.88
CA LEU A 214 -6.98 15.32 7.28
C LEU A 214 -6.67 16.48 6.31
N PRO A 215 -5.40 16.89 6.15
CA PRO A 215 -5.03 18.05 5.32
C PRO A 215 -5.62 18.03 3.91
N HIS A 216 -5.66 16.87 3.26
CA HIS A 216 -6.28 16.72 1.93
C HIS A 216 -7.80 17.03 1.95
N THR A 217 -8.52 16.63 3.00
CA THR A 217 -9.96 16.87 3.14
C THR A 217 -10.25 18.34 3.44
N LEU A 218 -9.41 18.96 4.26
CA LEU A 218 -9.46 20.39 4.57
C LEU A 218 -9.30 21.22 3.29
N ILE A 219 -8.30 20.89 2.45
CA ILE A 219 -8.03 21.63 1.23
C ILE A 219 -9.16 21.45 0.21
N LYS A 220 -9.60 20.20 0.00
CA LYS A 220 -10.71 19.90 -0.91
C LYS A 220 -11.99 20.64 -0.52
N TYR A 221 -12.33 20.65 0.76
CA TYR A 221 -13.53 21.32 1.27
C TYR A 221 -13.52 22.83 0.98
N ILE A 222 -12.37 23.48 1.18
CA ILE A 222 -12.25 24.91 0.95
C ILE A 222 -12.26 25.26 -0.55
N GLN A 223 -11.57 24.47 -1.38
CA GLN A 223 -11.48 24.72 -2.82
C GLN A 223 -12.78 24.43 -3.56
N HIS A 224 -13.45 23.32 -3.23
CA HIS A 224 -14.62 22.85 -3.96
C HIS A 224 -15.93 23.36 -3.36
N ASP A 225 -16.08 23.30 -2.03
CA ASP A 225 -17.38 23.53 -1.39
C ASP A 225 -17.58 24.99 -0.97
N CYS A 226 -16.50 25.73 -0.68
CA CYS A 226 -16.60 27.10 -0.15
C CYS A 226 -16.29 28.21 -1.17
N LYS A 227 -15.73 27.88 -2.35
CA LYS A 227 -15.25 28.82 -3.39
C LYS A 227 -14.27 29.86 -2.84
N THR A 228 -12.98 29.69 -3.15
CA THR A 228 -11.85 30.49 -2.63
C THR A 228 -12.04 32.01 -2.67
N GLU A 229 -12.64 32.56 -3.72
CA GLU A 229 -12.88 34.00 -3.85
C GLU A 229 -13.85 34.54 -2.79
N SER A 230 -14.94 33.81 -2.53
CA SER A 230 -15.96 34.19 -1.54
C SER A 230 -15.37 34.18 -0.12
N VAL A 231 -14.58 33.15 0.20
CA VAL A 231 -13.89 33.02 1.49
C VAL A 231 -12.94 34.18 1.73
N CYS A 232 -12.14 34.56 0.72
CA CYS A 232 -11.20 35.68 0.84
C CYS A 232 -11.94 37.01 1.03
N GLN A 233 -13.01 37.25 0.27
CA GLN A 233 -13.77 38.49 0.36
C GLN A 233 -14.45 38.64 1.73
N ILE A 234 -15.04 37.57 2.26
CA ILE A 234 -15.68 37.57 3.58
C ILE A 234 -14.63 37.74 4.69
N ALA A 235 -13.50 37.04 4.61
CA ALA A 235 -12.42 37.20 5.58
C ALA A 235 -11.90 38.64 5.62
N ASN A 236 -11.69 39.26 4.45
CA ASN A 236 -11.26 40.65 4.33
C ASN A 236 -12.29 41.62 4.93
N ASN A 237 -13.58 41.44 4.62
CA ASN A 237 -14.66 42.27 5.18
C ASN A 237 -14.77 42.16 6.71
N MET A 238 -14.39 41.00 7.27
CA MET A 238 -14.39 40.75 8.71
C MET A 238 -13.07 41.16 9.39
N GLY A 239 -12.09 41.68 8.64
CA GLY A 239 -10.77 42.06 9.14
C GLY A 239 -9.92 40.86 9.60
N TRP A 240 -10.19 39.66 9.07
CA TRP A 240 -9.44 38.45 9.39
C TRP A 240 -8.25 38.27 8.45
N ASP A 241 -7.17 37.67 8.96
CA ASP A 241 -6.03 37.29 8.14
C ASP A 241 -6.44 36.15 7.19
N SER A 242 -6.47 36.45 5.88
CA SER A 242 -6.77 35.49 4.83
C SER A 242 -5.50 34.91 4.20
N LEU A 243 -5.62 33.80 3.49
CA LEU A 243 -4.52 33.27 2.69
C LEU A 243 -4.21 34.22 1.51
N LEU A 244 -2.92 34.47 1.27
CA LEU A 244 -2.44 35.22 0.10
C LEU A 244 -2.62 34.41 -1.18
N PRO A 245 -2.70 35.04 -2.36
CA PRO A 245 -2.80 34.32 -3.65
C PRO A 245 -1.68 33.27 -3.83
N SER A 246 -0.45 33.59 -3.42
CA SER A 246 0.68 32.65 -3.44
C SER A 246 0.54 31.48 -2.47
N GLU A 247 -0.13 31.70 -1.32
CA GLU A 247 -0.39 30.64 -0.34
C GLU A 247 -1.50 29.70 -0.83
N TRP A 248 -2.52 30.25 -1.51
CA TRP A 248 -3.54 29.46 -2.19
C TRP A 248 -2.94 28.57 -3.28
N GLN A 249 -2.04 29.11 -4.11
CA GLN A 249 -1.35 28.31 -5.12
C GLN A 249 -0.55 27.16 -4.49
N LYS A 250 0.20 27.44 -3.41
CA LYS A 250 0.94 26.40 -2.67
C LYS A 250 0.00 25.34 -2.09
N LEU A 251 -1.16 25.74 -1.56
CA LEU A 251 -2.15 24.83 -1.01
C LEU A 251 -2.74 23.92 -2.08
N THR A 252 -3.01 24.45 -3.28
CA THR A 252 -3.45 23.66 -4.45
C THR A 252 -2.38 22.67 -4.89
N SER A 253 -1.13 23.12 -5.06
CA SER A 253 -0.03 22.22 -5.42
C SER A 253 0.18 21.11 -4.38
N LEU A 254 0.03 21.43 -3.08
CA LEU A 254 0.10 20.44 -2.00
C LEU A 254 -1.06 19.44 -2.08
N HIS A 255 -2.27 19.90 -2.36
CA HIS A 255 -3.43 19.02 -2.53
C HIS A 255 -3.21 18.04 -3.69
N ASP A 256 -2.76 18.52 -4.85
CA ASP A 256 -2.55 17.69 -6.03
C ASP A 256 -1.45 16.65 -5.79
N LEU A 257 -0.35 17.06 -5.13
CA LEU A 257 0.72 16.16 -4.73
C LEU A 257 0.23 15.09 -3.74
N VAL A 258 -0.51 15.48 -2.71
CA VAL A 258 -1.05 14.54 -1.71
C VAL A 258 -2.10 13.63 -2.34
N LEU A 259 -2.93 14.13 -3.27
CA LEU A 259 -3.91 13.33 -3.99
C LEU A 259 -3.22 12.29 -4.88
N LEU A 260 -2.15 12.68 -5.58
CA LEU A 260 -1.35 11.76 -6.37
C LEU A 260 -0.71 10.68 -5.50
N LEU A 261 -0.09 11.06 -4.39
CA LEU A 261 0.51 10.11 -3.44
C LEU A 261 -0.55 9.19 -2.80
N GLN A 262 -1.74 9.73 -2.48
CA GLN A 262 -2.87 8.95 -1.98
C GLN A 262 -3.44 7.99 -3.03
N ASN A 263 -3.46 8.36 -4.30
CA ASN A 263 -3.92 7.46 -5.37
C ASN A 263 -2.91 6.32 -5.60
N LEU A 264 -1.62 6.58 -5.35
CA LEU A 264 -0.57 5.56 -5.32
C LEU A 264 -0.62 4.69 -4.05
N SER A 265 -1.16 5.21 -2.94
CA SER A 265 -1.15 4.55 -1.62
C SER A 265 -2.49 3.97 -1.18
N LYS A 266 -3.60 4.29 -1.83
CA LYS A 266 -4.93 3.73 -1.49
C LYS A 266 -5.03 2.28 -1.98
N PRO A 267 -5.28 1.30 -1.09
CA PRO A 267 -6.33 0.35 -1.39
C PRO A 267 -7.63 1.15 -1.42
N SER A 268 -8.36 1.14 -2.55
CA SER A 268 -9.73 1.67 -2.59
C SER A 268 -10.49 1.06 -1.42
N ARG A 269 -11.31 1.87 -0.74
CA ARG A 269 -12.12 1.43 0.41
C ARG A 269 -12.76 0.09 0.08
N VAL A 270 -12.34 -0.96 0.78
CA VAL A 270 -13.07 -2.22 0.82
C VAL A 270 -14.42 -1.89 1.45
N THR A 271 -15.49 -1.88 0.65
CA THR A 271 -16.82 -2.05 1.21
C THR A 271 -16.79 -3.36 1.99
N PRO A 272 -17.23 -3.40 3.27
CA PRO A 272 -17.28 -4.66 4.00
C PRO A 272 -18.06 -5.66 3.15
N CYS A 273 -17.44 -6.79 2.85
CA CYS A 273 -18.17 -7.92 2.29
C CYS A 273 -19.33 -8.20 3.28
N PRO A 274 -20.59 -8.24 2.84
CA PRO A 274 -21.67 -8.57 3.75
C PRO A 274 -21.40 -9.98 4.27
N CYS A 275 -21.10 -10.09 5.57
CA CYS A 275 -21.08 -11.38 6.24
C CYS A 275 -22.47 -12.01 6.05
N PRO A 276 -22.57 -13.23 5.51
CA PRO A 276 -23.81 -13.99 5.64
C PRO A 276 -24.03 -14.21 7.14
N LEU A 277 -25.16 -13.74 7.65
CA LEU A 277 -25.73 -14.20 8.93
C LEU A 277 -26.17 -15.66 8.79
#